data_AF-A0A2V4AYQ8-F1
#
_entry.id   AF-A0A2V4AYQ8-F1
#
_cell.length_a   1.000
_cell.length_b   1.000
_cell.length_c   1.000
_cell.angle_alpha   90.00
_cell.angle_beta   90.00
_cell.angle_gamma   90.00
#
_symmetry.space_group_name_H-M   'P 1'
#
loop_
_entity.id
_entity.type
_entity.pdbx_description
1 polymer ?
#
loop_
_entity_poly.entity_id
_entity_poly.type
_entity_poly.pdbx_seq_one_letter_code
_entity_poly.pdbx_strand_id
1 'polypeptide(L)'
;MRWFRRSRSTDPRDAPDPRTPWPEQDVPADPEAAAEAFWRRWRELLPDISAALGEGEPQRAETLLCEEVARLHPDLQFSLDRGQRSIYALVVSGQEDPALRPYTDAWKAAAPPDDAIWEYHDSVPPVPDPTEVTVNLAGHRIALADVRVVAQVDEIERVVDVAVHHPGLAELEEPARAAMTFLPLDATLGERLAAERLRRVETAVAEPDGTIGLLELRDLVRELAGDVGGPD
;
A
#
# COMPACT_ATOMS: atom_id res chain seq x y z
N MET A 1 26.80 -71.21 6.63
CA MET A 1 26.20 -70.43 5.52
C MET A 1 26.07 -68.97 5.97
N ARG A 2 26.90 -68.07 5.41
CA ARG A 2 26.84 -66.62 5.70
C ARG A 2 25.85 -65.98 4.72
N TRP A 3 24.74 -65.45 5.22
CA TRP A 3 23.86 -64.58 4.45
C TRP A 3 24.35 -63.14 4.55
N PHE A 4 24.83 -62.61 3.43
CA PHE A 4 25.13 -61.19 3.26
C PHE A 4 23.81 -60.44 3.07
N ARG A 5 23.44 -59.59 4.04
CA ARG A 5 22.37 -58.61 3.88
C ARG A 5 22.99 -57.36 3.26
N ARG A 6 22.71 -57.12 1.98
CA ARG A 6 22.95 -55.84 1.28
C ARG A 6 22.28 -54.72 2.09
N SER A 7 23.03 -53.75 2.60
CA SER A 7 22.43 -52.46 2.98
C SER A 7 22.06 -51.74 1.68
N ARG A 8 20.83 -51.22 1.61
CA ARG A 8 20.48 -50.22 0.61
C ARG A 8 21.24 -48.96 0.99
N SER A 9 22.07 -48.45 0.08
CA SER A 9 22.61 -47.11 0.17
C SER A 9 21.44 -46.15 0.07
N THR A 10 21.14 -45.41 1.14
CA THR A 10 20.27 -44.23 1.07
C THR A 10 21.04 -43.17 0.31
N ASP A 11 20.54 -42.77 -0.86
CA ASP A 11 21.08 -41.64 -1.61
C ASP A 11 20.90 -40.37 -0.75
N PRO A 12 21.97 -39.59 -0.47
CA PRO A 12 21.85 -38.35 0.31
C PRO A 12 20.94 -37.29 -0.36
N ARG A 13 20.48 -37.50 -1.59
CA ARG A 13 19.50 -36.66 -2.29
C ARG A 13 18.03 -36.95 -1.93
N ASP A 14 17.75 -38.06 -1.23
CA ASP A 14 16.40 -38.43 -0.73
C ASP A 14 16.17 -38.01 0.74
N ALA A 15 17.03 -37.15 1.29
CA ALA A 15 16.81 -36.59 2.62
C ALA A 15 15.66 -35.55 2.55
N PRO A 16 14.57 -35.71 3.30
CA PRO A 16 13.51 -34.69 3.35
C PRO A 16 14.10 -33.36 3.83
N ASP A 17 13.77 -32.27 3.13
CA ASP A 17 14.24 -30.91 3.46
C ASP A 17 13.92 -30.61 4.94
N PRO A 18 14.92 -30.27 5.78
CA PRO A 18 14.71 -29.99 7.20
C PRO A 18 13.93 -28.69 7.46
N ARG A 19 13.61 -27.91 6.42
CA ARG A 19 12.67 -26.80 6.53
C ARG A 19 11.26 -27.36 6.55
N THR A 20 10.64 -27.40 7.74
CA THR A 20 9.18 -27.50 7.84
C THR A 20 8.59 -26.47 6.90
N PRO A 21 7.79 -26.87 5.89
CA PRO A 21 7.06 -25.92 5.08
C PRO A 21 6.29 -25.00 6.03
N TRP A 22 6.42 -23.68 5.85
CA TRP A 22 5.56 -22.76 6.57
C TRP A 22 4.12 -23.17 6.27
N PRO A 23 3.24 -23.31 7.28
CA PRO A 23 1.86 -23.67 7.03
C PRO A 23 1.27 -22.70 6.00
N GLU A 24 0.72 -23.22 4.91
CA GLU A 24 -0.05 -22.42 3.96
C GLU A 24 -1.19 -21.78 4.74
N GLN A 25 -1.22 -20.45 4.78
CA GLN A 25 -2.32 -19.71 5.39
C GLN A 25 -3.53 -19.86 4.49
N ASP A 26 -4.68 -20.21 5.08
CA ASP A 26 -5.93 -20.41 4.34
C ASP A 26 -6.40 -19.06 3.78
N VAL A 27 -6.34 -18.92 2.45
CA VAL A 27 -6.79 -17.72 1.74
C VAL A 27 -8.26 -17.92 1.36
N PRO A 28 -9.18 -17.04 1.80
CA PRO A 28 -10.60 -17.17 1.46
C PRO A 28 -10.81 -17.15 -0.05
N ALA A 29 -11.42 -18.17 -0.64
CA ALA A 29 -11.65 -18.21 -2.09
C ALA A 29 -12.66 -17.16 -2.61
N ASP A 30 -13.46 -16.57 -1.71
CA ASP A 30 -14.55 -15.63 -1.99
C ASP A 30 -14.29 -14.29 -1.27
N PRO A 31 -13.78 -13.28 -1.98
CA PRO A 31 -13.49 -11.96 -1.43
C PRO A 31 -14.71 -11.26 -0.83
N GLU A 32 -15.88 -11.37 -1.47
CA GLU A 32 -17.12 -10.76 -1.01
C GLU A 32 -17.58 -11.36 0.32
N ALA A 33 -17.57 -12.69 0.44
CA ALA A 33 -17.92 -13.36 1.70
C ALA A 33 -16.93 -13.02 2.83
N ALA A 34 -15.63 -12.90 2.51
CA ALA A 34 -14.60 -12.50 3.46
C ALA A 34 -14.80 -11.05 3.93
N ALA A 35 -15.13 -10.14 3.02
CA ALA A 35 -15.47 -8.74 3.32
C ALA A 35 -16.71 -8.62 4.22
N GLU A 36 -17.78 -9.34 3.92
CA GLU A 36 -19.00 -9.36 4.76
C GLU A 36 -18.71 -9.89 6.17
N ALA A 37 -17.86 -10.92 6.28
CA ALA A 37 -17.42 -11.45 7.56
C ALA A 37 -16.63 -10.40 8.36
N PHE A 38 -15.67 -9.72 7.72
CA PHE A 38 -14.92 -8.62 8.33
C PHE A 38 -15.87 -7.55 8.89
N TRP A 39 -16.80 -7.02 8.09
CA TRP A 39 -17.67 -5.92 8.53
C TRP A 39 -18.69 -6.30 9.60
N ARG A 40 -19.07 -7.58 9.68
CA ARG A 40 -19.84 -8.10 10.82
C ARG A 40 -19.01 -8.05 12.10
N ARG A 41 -17.75 -8.50 12.05
CA ARG A 41 -16.84 -8.51 13.20
C ARG A 41 -16.39 -7.12 13.62
N TRP A 42 -16.14 -6.24 12.65
CA TRP A 42 -15.93 -4.82 12.87
C TRP A 42 -17.01 -4.20 13.76
N ARG A 43 -18.30 -4.42 13.46
CA ARG A 43 -19.40 -3.88 14.27
C ARG A 43 -19.44 -4.42 15.70
N GLU A 44 -19.02 -5.66 15.90
CA GLU A 44 -18.91 -6.26 17.23
C GLU A 44 -17.75 -5.66 18.03
N LEU A 45 -16.62 -5.41 17.38
CA LEU A 45 -15.39 -4.89 17.99
C LEU A 45 -15.37 -3.35 18.12
N LEU A 46 -16.21 -2.64 17.38
CA LEU A 46 -16.20 -1.18 17.29
C LEU A 46 -16.26 -0.46 18.64
N PRO A 47 -17.07 -0.90 19.64
CA PRO A 47 -17.07 -0.29 20.97
C PRO A 47 -15.70 -0.39 21.67
N ASP A 48 -15.03 -1.55 21.58
CA ASP A 48 -13.74 -1.80 22.23
C ASP A 48 -12.60 -1.06 21.52
N ILE A 49 -12.65 -1.02 20.19
CA ILE A 49 -11.74 -0.22 19.34
C ILE A 49 -11.88 1.27 19.70
N SER A 50 -13.11 1.78 19.77
CA SER A 50 -13.38 3.19 20.09
C SER A 50 -12.92 3.54 21.51
N ALA A 51 -13.13 2.65 22.48
CA ALA A 51 -12.64 2.83 23.84
C ALA A 51 -11.11 2.86 23.89
N ALA A 52 -10.43 1.93 23.21
CA ALA A 52 -8.97 1.90 23.14
C ALA A 52 -8.39 3.19 22.54
N LEU A 53 -8.96 3.67 21.44
CA LEU A 53 -8.53 4.91 20.81
C LEU A 53 -8.81 6.14 21.69
N GLY A 54 -9.95 6.17 22.38
CA GLY A 54 -10.29 7.24 23.33
C GLY A 54 -9.39 7.27 24.57
N GLU A 55 -8.85 6.12 24.97
CA GLU A 55 -7.89 5.97 26.07
C GLU A 55 -6.44 6.26 25.63
N GLY A 56 -6.18 6.47 24.34
CA GLY A 56 -4.84 6.68 23.79
C GLY A 56 -4.02 5.39 23.66
N GLU A 57 -4.68 4.24 23.51
CA GLU A 57 -4.09 2.90 23.41
C GLU A 57 -4.29 2.30 22.00
N PRO A 58 -3.74 2.90 20.92
CA PRO A 58 -3.98 2.44 19.55
C PRO A 58 -3.49 1.01 19.30
N GLN A 59 -2.43 0.57 19.97
CA GLN A 59 -1.92 -0.81 19.83
C GLN A 59 -2.94 -1.85 20.31
N ARG A 60 -3.78 -1.50 21.30
CA ARG A 60 -4.87 -2.38 21.74
C ARG A 60 -5.93 -2.50 20.66
N ALA A 61 -6.27 -1.40 19.98
CA ALA A 61 -7.19 -1.42 18.84
C ALA A 61 -6.63 -2.21 17.65
N GLU A 62 -5.36 -2.02 17.31
CA GLU A 62 -4.67 -2.77 16.26
C GLU A 62 -4.64 -4.27 16.53
N THR A 63 -4.40 -4.67 17.79
CA THR A 63 -4.41 -6.09 18.19
C THR A 63 -5.76 -6.75 17.92
N LEU A 64 -6.87 -6.03 18.13
CA LEU A 64 -8.22 -6.54 17.85
C LEU A 64 -8.48 -6.72 16.35
N LEU A 65 -7.85 -5.89 15.51
CA LEU A 65 -8.04 -5.92 14.06
C LEU A 65 -7.11 -6.89 13.33
N CYS A 66 -5.95 -7.17 13.89
CA CYS A 66 -4.92 -8.01 13.27
C CYS A 66 -5.48 -9.36 12.79
N GLU A 67 -6.21 -10.08 13.64
CA GLU A 67 -6.82 -11.36 13.25
C GLU A 67 -7.92 -11.20 12.19
N GLU A 68 -8.72 -10.13 12.26
CA GLU A 68 -9.83 -9.93 11.35
C GLU A 68 -9.35 -9.52 9.94
N VAL A 69 -8.28 -8.74 9.84
CA VAL A 69 -7.63 -8.43 8.55
C VAL A 69 -6.96 -9.67 7.99
N ALA A 70 -6.26 -10.47 8.80
CA ALA A 70 -5.67 -11.72 8.33
C ALA A 70 -6.72 -12.74 7.83
N ARG A 71 -7.94 -12.73 8.41
CA ARG A 71 -9.08 -13.53 7.92
C ARG A 71 -9.64 -13.02 6.58
N LEU A 72 -9.48 -11.73 6.28
CA LEU A 72 -9.85 -11.17 4.98
C LEU A 72 -8.84 -11.63 3.92
N HIS A 73 -7.56 -11.42 4.18
CA HIS A 73 -6.45 -11.99 3.42
C HIS A 73 -5.14 -11.82 4.22
N PRO A 74 -4.26 -12.84 4.30
CA PRO A 74 -3.05 -12.79 5.14
C PRO A 74 -2.03 -11.73 4.73
N ASP A 75 -1.95 -11.40 3.43
CA ASP A 75 -0.98 -10.41 2.91
C ASP A 75 -1.48 -8.96 2.99
N LEU A 76 -2.75 -8.73 3.38
CA LEU A 76 -3.25 -7.35 3.54
C LEU A 76 -2.62 -6.68 4.75
N GLN A 77 -2.32 -5.40 4.58
CA GLN A 77 -1.88 -4.51 5.66
C GLN A 77 -3.03 -3.62 6.08
N PHE A 78 -2.97 -3.09 7.30
CA PHE A 78 -3.94 -2.10 7.76
C PHE A 78 -3.29 -1.05 8.66
N SER A 79 -3.92 0.11 8.75
CA SER A 79 -3.58 1.16 9.70
C SER A 79 -4.83 1.82 10.28
N LEU A 80 -4.69 2.33 11.51
CA LEU A 80 -5.66 3.20 12.16
C LEU A 80 -5.07 4.59 12.26
N ASP A 81 -5.55 5.48 11.39
CA ASP A 81 -5.01 6.83 11.23
C ASP A 81 -6.00 7.89 11.69
N ARG A 82 -5.54 9.13 11.74
CA ARG A 82 -6.42 10.29 11.85
C ARG A 82 -7.14 10.50 10.52
N GLY A 83 -8.46 10.64 10.56
CA GLY A 83 -9.24 10.94 9.36
C GLY A 83 -9.01 12.36 8.84
N GLN A 84 -9.22 12.52 7.53
CA GLN A 84 -9.30 13.80 6.83
C GLN A 84 -10.68 14.44 6.99
N ARG A 85 -11.75 13.63 6.91
CA ARG A 85 -13.14 14.10 7.06
C ARG A 85 -13.82 13.58 8.32
N SER A 86 -13.25 12.54 8.90
CA SER A 86 -13.72 11.88 10.11
C SER A 86 -12.67 11.98 11.21
N ILE A 87 -12.99 11.54 12.43
CA ILE A 87 -12.01 11.52 13.52
C ILE A 87 -10.91 10.48 13.23
N TYR A 88 -11.32 9.29 12.81
CA TYR A 88 -10.47 8.15 12.52
C TYR A 88 -10.65 7.66 11.10
N ALA A 89 -9.57 7.08 10.56
CA ALA A 89 -9.58 6.36 9.30
C ALA A 89 -9.10 4.93 9.53
N LEU A 90 -9.82 3.95 8.96
CA LEU A 90 -9.32 2.59 8.81
C LEU A 90 -8.90 2.41 7.36
N VAL A 91 -7.60 2.18 7.15
CA VAL A 91 -7.03 1.89 5.84
C VAL A 91 -6.70 0.41 5.80
N VAL A 92 -7.17 -0.28 4.76
CA VAL A 92 -6.76 -1.64 4.40
C VAL A 92 -6.06 -1.54 3.05
N SER A 93 -4.86 -2.10 2.94
CA SER A 93 -3.98 -1.90 1.79
C SER A 93 -3.42 -3.23 1.29
N GLY A 94 -3.41 -3.38 -0.03
CA GLY A 94 -2.73 -4.47 -0.72
C GLY A 94 -1.26 -4.18 -1.05
N GLN A 95 -0.71 -3.06 -0.58
CA GLN A 95 0.68 -2.64 -0.87
C GLN A 95 1.00 -2.71 -2.37
N GLU A 96 0.09 -2.16 -3.17
CA GLU A 96 0.17 -2.13 -4.65
C GLU A 96 0.10 -3.50 -5.35
N ASP A 97 -0.12 -4.61 -4.62
CA ASP A 97 -0.27 -5.93 -5.24
C ASP A 97 -1.62 -6.05 -5.98
N PRO A 98 -1.61 -6.23 -7.33
CA PRO A 98 -2.82 -6.42 -8.11
C PRO A 98 -3.63 -7.65 -7.71
N ALA A 99 -2.98 -8.69 -7.16
CA ALA A 99 -3.65 -9.91 -6.71
C ALA A 99 -4.55 -9.68 -5.50
N LEU A 100 -4.29 -8.64 -4.70
CA LEU A 100 -5.07 -8.29 -3.52
C LEU A 100 -6.25 -7.36 -3.81
N ARG A 101 -6.32 -6.77 -5.02
CA ARG A 101 -7.39 -5.82 -5.39
C ARG A 101 -8.80 -6.37 -5.28
N PRO A 102 -9.10 -7.63 -5.66
CA PRO A 102 -10.43 -8.19 -5.44
C PRO A 102 -10.87 -8.13 -3.97
N TYR A 103 -9.95 -8.29 -3.00
CA TYR A 103 -10.26 -8.24 -1.58
C TYR A 103 -10.45 -6.81 -1.08
N THR A 104 -9.61 -5.87 -1.49
CA THR A 104 -9.75 -4.46 -1.09
C THR A 104 -11.01 -3.83 -1.69
N ASP A 105 -11.34 -4.16 -2.95
CA ASP A 105 -12.53 -3.68 -3.65
C ASP A 105 -13.80 -4.24 -2.98
N ALA A 106 -13.84 -5.56 -2.73
CA ALA A 106 -14.95 -6.21 -2.03
C ALA A 106 -15.13 -5.66 -0.61
N TRP A 107 -14.02 -5.45 0.10
CA TRP A 107 -14.00 -4.84 1.43
C TRP A 107 -14.62 -3.45 1.40
N LYS A 108 -14.21 -2.58 0.48
CA LYS A 108 -14.76 -1.21 0.41
C LYS A 108 -16.21 -1.18 -0.08
N ALA A 109 -16.59 -2.05 -0.99
CA ALA A 109 -17.97 -2.18 -1.47
C ALA A 109 -18.94 -2.61 -0.34
N ALA A 110 -18.48 -3.48 0.57
CA ALA A 110 -19.27 -3.94 1.72
C ALA A 110 -19.21 -3.00 2.94
N ALA A 111 -18.42 -1.92 2.87
CA ALA A 111 -18.21 -1.01 3.98
C ALA A 111 -19.49 -0.25 4.37
N PRO A 112 -19.68 0.06 5.67
CA PRO A 112 -20.67 1.05 6.06
C PRO A 112 -20.32 2.42 5.44
N PRO A 113 -21.31 3.32 5.29
CA PRO A 113 -21.03 4.68 4.84
C PRO A 113 -20.12 5.38 5.84
N ASP A 114 -19.22 6.21 5.32
CA ASP A 114 -18.40 7.09 6.16
C ASP A 114 -19.31 8.00 7.02
N ASP A 115 -18.89 8.29 8.24
CA ASP A 115 -19.59 9.18 9.17
C ASP A 115 -18.61 10.15 9.86
N ALA A 116 -19.10 10.92 10.84
CA ALA A 116 -18.28 11.89 11.54
C ALA A 116 -17.12 11.26 12.35
N ILE A 117 -17.21 9.97 12.67
CA ILE A 117 -16.25 9.24 13.49
C ILE A 117 -15.29 8.45 12.61
N TRP A 118 -15.79 7.73 11.62
CA TRP A 118 -15.01 6.82 10.78
C TRP A 118 -15.12 7.12 9.29
N GLU A 119 -13.98 7.03 8.61
CA GLU A 119 -13.91 6.82 7.17
C GLU A 119 -13.03 5.62 6.84
N TYR A 120 -13.27 5.05 5.67
CA TYR A 120 -12.69 3.75 5.29
C TYR A 120 -11.96 3.85 3.96
N HIS A 121 -10.76 3.29 3.85
CA HIS A 121 -9.95 3.34 2.62
C HIS A 121 -9.46 1.95 2.23
N ASP A 122 -9.62 1.61 0.95
CA ASP A 122 -9.21 0.34 0.31
C ASP A 122 -7.75 0.33 -0.17
N SER A 123 -7.06 1.44 0.07
CA SER A 123 -5.69 1.71 -0.31
C SER A 123 -5.18 2.92 0.48
N VAL A 124 -3.87 3.09 0.61
CA VAL A 124 -3.32 4.28 1.29
C VAL A 124 -3.72 5.55 0.53
N PRO A 125 -4.50 6.47 1.14
CA PRO A 125 -4.93 7.68 0.45
C PRO A 125 -3.76 8.67 0.26
N PRO A 126 -3.82 9.55 -0.74
CA PRO A 126 -2.87 10.66 -0.83
C PRO A 126 -2.99 11.56 0.40
N VAL A 127 -1.87 12.19 0.79
CA VAL A 127 -1.92 13.26 1.79
C VAL A 127 -2.68 14.47 1.24
N PRO A 128 -3.34 15.29 2.08
CA PRO A 128 -4.09 16.45 1.61
C PRO A 128 -3.25 17.42 0.78
N ASP A 129 -2.07 17.80 1.28
CA ASP A 129 -1.11 18.64 0.56
C ASP A 129 0.31 18.06 0.72
N PRO A 130 0.92 17.51 -0.34
CA PRO A 130 2.26 16.96 -0.27
C PRO A 130 3.32 18.05 -0.10
N THR A 131 3.05 19.31 -0.44
CA THR A 131 4.02 20.41 -0.28
C THR A 131 4.23 20.79 1.19
N GLU A 132 3.28 20.49 2.06
CA GLU A 132 3.40 20.71 3.51
C GLU A 132 4.11 19.54 4.23
N VAL A 133 4.42 18.45 3.52
CA VAL A 133 5.04 17.27 4.11
C VAL A 133 6.56 17.37 4.11
N THR A 134 7.15 17.07 5.27
CA THR A 134 8.59 16.86 5.43
C THR A 134 8.83 15.46 5.96
N VAL A 135 9.65 14.67 5.27
CA VAL A 135 10.03 13.32 5.70
C VAL A 135 11.44 13.28 6.28
N ASN A 136 11.67 12.36 7.21
CA ASN A 136 13.00 12.05 7.70
C ASN A 136 13.50 10.79 6.97
N LEU A 137 14.52 10.94 6.14
CA LEU A 137 15.07 9.85 5.35
C LEU A 137 16.58 9.76 5.55
N ALA A 138 17.05 8.64 6.09
CA ALA A 138 18.47 8.44 6.43
C ALA A 138 19.10 9.58 7.27
N GLY A 139 18.31 10.20 8.16
CA GLY A 139 18.76 11.33 8.99
C GLY A 139 18.68 12.70 8.32
N HIS A 140 18.25 12.78 7.07
CA HIS A 140 18.00 14.03 6.36
C HIS A 140 16.53 14.43 6.48
N ARG A 141 16.28 15.71 6.73
CA ARG A 141 14.94 16.31 6.61
C ARG A 141 14.73 16.74 5.18
N ILE A 142 13.73 16.16 4.56
CA ILE A 142 13.45 16.32 3.14
C ILE A 142 12.06 16.90 2.98
N ALA A 143 11.97 18.11 2.46
CA ALA A 143 10.70 18.77 2.16
C ALA A 143 10.20 18.28 0.80
N LEU A 144 8.98 17.73 0.75
CA LEU A 144 8.43 17.25 -0.50
C LEU A 144 8.09 18.40 -1.47
N ALA A 145 7.95 19.64 -0.98
CA ALA A 145 7.79 20.84 -1.81
C ALA A 145 8.96 21.08 -2.80
N ASP A 146 10.15 20.58 -2.48
CA ASP A 146 11.35 20.74 -3.32
C ASP A 146 11.47 19.65 -4.40
N VAL A 147 10.53 18.70 -4.42
CA VAL A 147 10.49 17.66 -5.45
C VAL A 147 10.06 18.25 -6.79
N ARG A 148 10.74 17.83 -7.84
CA ARG A 148 10.53 18.23 -9.22
C ARG A 148 10.34 16.99 -10.07
N VAL A 149 9.30 16.98 -10.87
CA VAL A 149 8.92 15.79 -11.66
C VAL A 149 8.88 16.15 -13.13
N VAL A 150 9.50 15.34 -13.99
CA VAL A 150 9.14 15.32 -15.40
C VAL A 150 8.09 14.24 -15.58
N ALA A 151 6.97 14.60 -16.21
CA ALA A 151 5.89 13.67 -16.52
C ALA A 151 5.74 13.53 -18.03
N GLN A 152 5.73 12.30 -18.53
CA GLN A 152 5.45 11.96 -19.92
C GLN A 152 4.18 11.14 -19.98
N VAL A 153 3.12 11.73 -20.53
CA VAL A 153 1.82 11.09 -20.64
C VAL A 153 1.75 10.23 -21.89
N ASP A 154 1.32 8.99 -21.73
CA ASP A 154 0.86 8.12 -22.79
C ASP A 154 -0.66 8.19 -22.85
N GLU A 155 -1.19 9.00 -23.78
CA GLU A 155 -2.63 9.25 -23.91
C GLU A 155 -3.42 8.01 -24.34
N ILE A 156 -2.76 7.05 -25.00
CA ILE A 156 -3.40 5.84 -25.51
C ILE A 156 -3.58 4.85 -24.36
N GLU A 157 -2.50 4.58 -23.64
CA GLU A 157 -2.52 3.63 -22.52
C GLU A 157 -3.03 4.26 -21.21
N ARG A 158 -3.26 5.59 -21.20
CA ARG A 158 -3.73 6.35 -20.02
C ARG A 158 -2.81 6.20 -18.81
N VAL A 159 -1.49 6.21 -19.06
CA VAL A 159 -0.45 6.10 -18.04
C VAL A 159 0.58 7.22 -18.17
N VAL A 160 1.38 7.41 -17.12
CA VAL A 160 2.42 8.42 -17.03
C VAL A 160 3.75 7.76 -16.68
N ASP A 161 4.78 8.08 -17.44
CA ASP A 161 6.16 7.81 -17.08
C ASP A 161 6.74 9.06 -16.39
N VAL A 162 7.37 8.88 -15.24
CA VAL A 162 7.88 9.98 -14.42
C VAL A 162 9.37 9.85 -14.09
N ALA A 163 10.05 10.99 -14.10
CA ALA A 163 11.40 11.12 -13.56
C ALA A 163 11.39 12.12 -12.40
N VAL A 164 11.83 11.68 -11.22
CA VAL A 164 11.75 12.44 -9.98
C VAL A 164 13.12 12.99 -9.60
N HIS A 165 13.18 14.30 -9.40
CA HIS A 165 14.34 15.02 -8.91
C HIS A 165 14.04 15.66 -7.55
N HIS A 166 15.04 15.70 -6.68
CA HIS A 166 15.07 16.55 -5.51
C HIS A 166 16.52 17.03 -5.31
N PRO A 167 16.76 18.30 -4.92
CA PRO A 167 18.11 18.85 -4.77
C PRO A 167 19.03 18.04 -3.85
N GLY A 168 18.46 17.46 -2.79
CA GLY A 168 19.16 16.59 -1.84
C GLY A 168 19.49 15.16 -2.31
N LEU A 169 19.04 14.72 -3.50
CA LEU A 169 19.29 13.34 -3.97
C LEU A 169 20.78 13.01 -4.05
N ALA A 170 21.61 13.99 -4.41
CA ALA A 170 23.05 13.80 -4.53
C ALA A 170 23.73 13.41 -3.22
N GLU A 171 23.14 13.76 -2.08
CA GLU A 171 23.66 13.51 -0.73
C GLU A 171 23.20 12.16 -0.15
N LEU A 172 22.22 11.50 -0.80
CA LEU A 172 21.63 10.25 -0.32
C LEU A 172 22.36 9.02 -0.88
N GLU A 173 22.51 8.00 -0.03
CA GLU A 173 22.91 6.65 -0.42
C GLU A 173 21.80 5.94 -1.22
N GLU A 174 22.15 4.90 -1.97
CA GLU A 174 21.24 4.24 -2.93
C GLU A 174 19.88 3.82 -2.35
N PRO A 175 19.78 3.22 -1.14
CA PRO A 175 18.47 2.85 -0.59
C PRO A 175 17.60 4.07 -0.27
N ALA A 176 18.20 5.13 0.25
CA ALA A 176 17.50 6.39 0.54
C ALA A 176 17.13 7.12 -0.75
N ARG A 177 17.98 7.04 -1.78
CA ARG A 177 17.69 7.61 -3.10
C ARG A 177 16.50 6.94 -3.76
N ALA A 178 16.42 5.61 -3.71
CA ALA A 178 15.27 4.85 -4.21
C ALA A 178 13.99 5.24 -3.45
N ALA A 179 14.02 5.25 -2.12
CA ALA A 179 12.86 5.67 -1.32
C ALA A 179 12.42 7.10 -1.64
N MET A 180 13.37 8.02 -1.89
CA MET A 180 13.09 9.41 -2.24
C MET A 180 12.45 9.57 -3.64
N THR A 181 12.51 8.54 -4.47
CA THR A 181 11.89 8.54 -5.80
C THR A 181 10.43 8.14 -5.75
N PHE A 182 10.07 7.15 -4.92
CA PHE A 182 8.69 6.64 -4.84
C PHE A 182 7.85 7.37 -3.79
N LEU A 183 8.40 7.61 -2.60
CA LEU A 183 7.66 8.19 -1.47
C LEU A 183 6.91 9.49 -1.82
N PRO A 184 7.51 10.46 -2.56
CA PRO A 184 6.78 11.68 -2.91
C PRO A 184 5.59 11.41 -3.83
N LEU A 185 5.68 10.40 -4.70
CA LEU A 185 4.62 10.02 -5.62
C LEU A 185 3.47 9.36 -4.86
N ASP A 186 3.78 8.45 -3.94
CA ASP A 186 2.79 7.76 -3.10
C ASP A 186 2.05 8.75 -2.21
N ALA A 187 2.77 9.66 -1.56
CA ALA A 187 2.17 10.74 -0.77
C ALA A 187 1.26 11.63 -1.64
N THR A 188 1.64 11.86 -2.90
CA THR A 188 0.94 12.76 -3.81
C THR A 188 -0.31 12.13 -4.40
N LEU A 189 -0.25 10.89 -4.86
CA LEU A 189 -1.30 10.22 -5.64
C LEU A 189 -2.12 9.25 -4.79
N GLY A 190 -1.54 8.71 -3.72
CA GLY A 190 -2.04 7.56 -3.00
C GLY A 190 -1.75 6.26 -3.75
N GLU A 191 -1.78 5.16 -3.03
CA GLU A 191 -1.39 3.83 -3.52
C GLU A 191 -2.17 3.42 -4.77
N ARG A 192 -3.50 3.61 -4.75
CA ARG A 192 -4.35 3.14 -5.85
C ARG A 192 -4.07 3.88 -7.15
N LEU A 193 -4.10 5.21 -7.11
CA LEU A 193 -3.92 6.01 -8.30
C LEU A 193 -2.47 5.90 -8.83
N ALA A 194 -1.49 5.79 -7.94
CA ALA A 194 -0.10 5.51 -8.32
C ALA A 194 0.01 4.19 -9.08
N ALA A 195 -0.48 3.08 -8.50
CA ALA A 195 -0.42 1.75 -9.12
C ALA A 195 -1.18 1.67 -10.46
N GLU A 196 -2.28 2.42 -10.62
CA GLU A 196 -3.09 2.41 -11.84
C GLU A 196 -2.53 3.28 -12.98
N ARG A 197 -1.72 4.30 -12.66
CA ARG A 197 -1.34 5.34 -13.64
C ARG A 197 0.15 5.52 -13.83
N LEU A 198 0.98 5.16 -12.86
CA LEU A 198 2.43 5.23 -13.01
C LEU A 198 2.94 3.95 -13.65
N ARG A 199 3.57 4.08 -14.84
CA ARG A 199 4.12 2.93 -15.57
C ARG A 199 5.62 2.79 -15.34
N ARG A 200 6.37 3.87 -15.53
CA ARG A 200 7.82 3.90 -15.30
C ARG A 200 8.16 5.04 -14.36
N VAL A 201 8.91 4.73 -13.31
CA VAL A 201 9.38 5.70 -12.33
C VAL A 201 10.90 5.65 -12.29
N GLU A 202 11.55 6.78 -12.49
CA GLU A 202 13.00 6.90 -12.48
C GLU A 202 13.50 8.03 -11.57
N THR A 203 14.75 7.88 -11.12
CA THR A 203 15.43 8.94 -10.37
C THR A 203 16.21 9.84 -11.31
N ALA A 204 15.96 11.15 -11.26
CA ALA A 204 16.73 12.17 -11.95
C ALA A 204 17.72 12.85 -10.99
N VAL A 205 19.01 12.52 -11.11
CA VAL A 205 20.06 13.06 -10.22
C VAL A 205 20.31 14.55 -10.47
N ALA A 206 20.28 14.99 -11.73
CA ALA A 206 20.27 16.39 -12.10
C ALA A 206 18.83 16.83 -12.38
N GLU A 207 18.49 18.07 -12.03
CA GLU A 207 17.17 18.63 -12.33
C GLU A 207 16.96 18.69 -13.85
N PRO A 208 15.95 17.99 -14.40
CA PRO A 208 15.64 18.09 -15.82
C PRO A 208 14.97 19.42 -16.18
N ASP A 209 15.02 19.79 -17.46
CA ASP A 209 14.20 20.90 -17.96
C ASP A 209 12.70 20.53 -17.99
N GLY A 210 11.83 21.52 -17.80
CA GLY A 210 10.38 21.34 -17.93
C GLY A 210 9.74 20.53 -16.79
N THR A 211 10.30 20.61 -15.59
CA THR A 211 9.76 19.98 -14.40
C THR A 211 8.48 20.67 -13.91
N ILE A 212 7.60 19.88 -13.31
CA ILE A 212 6.39 20.30 -12.61
C ILE A 212 6.50 19.97 -11.12
N GLY A 213 5.66 20.60 -10.31
CA GLY A 213 5.52 20.28 -8.88
C GLY A 213 4.63 19.07 -8.61
N LEU A 214 4.60 18.60 -7.36
CA LEU A 214 3.78 17.45 -6.95
C LEU A 214 2.26 17.70 -7.08
N LEU A 215 1.79 18.92 -6.78
CA LEU A 215 0.37 19.25 -6.95
C LEU A 215 -0.05 19.27 -8.43
N GLU A 216 0.81 19.81 -9.30
CA GLU A 216 0.57 19.80 -10.74
C GLU A 216 0.56 18.37 -11.30
N LEU A 217 1.46 17.50 -10.83
CA LEU A 217 1.44 16.07 -11.16
C LEU A 217 0.13 15.41 -10.74
N ARG A 218 -0.34 15.68 -9.51
CA ARG A 218 -1.60 15.14 -8.99
C ARG A 218 -2.76 15.52 -9.89
N ASP A 219 -2.85 16.78 -10.29
CA ASP A 219 -3.93 17.26 -11.15
C ASP A 219 -3.87 16.60 -12.53
N LEU A 220 -2.68 16.51 -13.13
CA LEU A 220 -2.44 15.81 -14.41
C LEU A 220 -2.88 14.35 -14.36
N VAL A 221 -2.49 13.59 -13.32
CA VAL A 221 -2.85 12.17 -13.20
C VAL A 221 -4.35 11.98 -12.92
N ARG A 222 -4.97 12.90 -12.18
CA ARG A 222 -6.43 12.87 -11.92
C ARG A 222 -7.24 13.19 -13.16
N GLU A 223 -6.82 14.14 -13.97
CA GLU A 223 -7.41 14.39 -15.29
C GLU A 223 -7.32 13.11 -16.14
N LEU A 224 -6.18 12.42 -16.08
CA LEU A 224 -5.98 11.16 -16.77
C LEU A 224 -6.99 10.07 -16.34
N ALA A 225 -7.30 10.01 -15.04
CA ALA A 225 -8.26 9.08 -14.47
C ALA A 225 -9.73 9.48 -14.68
N GLY A 226 -10.03 10.78 -14.72
CA GLY A 226 -11.38 11.33 -14.89
C GLY A 226 -11.93 11.21 -16.31
N ASP A 227 -11.06 11.17 -17.31
CA ASP A 227 -11.41 11.05 -18.73
C ASP A 227 -11.84 9.63 -19.18
N VAL A 228 -12.10 8.72 -18.22
CA VAL A 228 -12.69 7.38 -18.47
C VAL A 228 -14.20 7.47 -18.80
N GLY A 229 -14.66 8.61 -19.32
CA GLY A 229 -16.06 8.90 -19.64
C GLY A 229 -16.24 9.99 -20.71
N GLY A 230 -15.70 9.78 -21.91
CA GLY A 230 -16.06 10.54 -23.12
C GLY A 230 -17.11 9.78 -23.96
N PRO A 231 -18.07 10.47 -24.61
CA PRO A 231 -19.40 9.95 -24.90
C PRO A 231 -19.49 9.06 -26.15
N ASP A 232 -20.32 8.02 -26.07
CA ASP A 232 -21.16 7.56 -27.18
C ASP A 232 -22.54 7.15 -26.63
#